data_AF-A0A3G9G068-F1
#
_entry.id   AF-A0A3G9G068-F1
#
_cell.length_a   1.000
_cell.length_b   1.000
_cell.length_c   1.000
_cell.angle_alpha   90.00
_cell.angle_beta   90.00
_cell.angle_gamma   90.00
#
_symmetry.space_group_name_H-M   'P 1'
#
loop_
_entity.id
_entity.type
_entity.pdbx_description
1 polymer ?
#
loop_
_entity_poly.entity_id
_entity_poly.type
_entity_poly.pdbx_seq_one_letter_code
_entity_poly.pdbx_strand_id
1 'polypeptide(L)'
;MMIDLKVLEHALDRLLYVYATDDEAEAAVVRALAILISDPLPDLTGDDITRIHAYIYHALQGFYAPTIDYPAIRREFVTAVLAARKGNSVLRRMIA
;
A
#
# COMPACT_ATOMS: atom_id res chain seq x y z
N MET A 1 -4.25 -16.01 9.31
CA MET A 1 -4.57 -15.16 10.48
C MET A 1 -5.16 -13.85 9.95
N MET A 2 -6.42 -13.54 10.24
CA MET A 2 -7.05 -12.30 9.73
C MET A 2 -6.54 -11.14 10.60
N ILE A 3 -5.55 -10.37 10.10
CA ILE A 3 -5.10 -9.14 10.77
C ILE A 3 -6.33 -8.24 10.96
N ASP A 4 -6.62 -7.87 12.21
CA ASP A 4 -7.64 -6.90 12.61
C ASP A 4 -7.44 -5.60 11.82
N LEU A 5 -8.53 -5.01 11.32
CA LEU A 5 -8.50 -3.77 10.55
C LEU A 5 -7.75 -2.67 11.30
N LYS A 6 -7.90 -2.57 12.62
CA LYS A 6 -7.19 -1.58 13.44
C LYS A 6 -5.68 -1.81 13.46
N VAL A 7 -5.26 -3.07 13.46
CA VAL A 7 -3.83 -3.43 13.40
C VAL A 7 -3.24 -3.08 12.04
N LEU A 8 -3.99 -3.30 10.96
CA LEU A 8 -3.61 -2.90 9.61
C LEU A 8 -3.48 -1.37 9.51
N GLU A 9 -4.51 -0.63 9.95
CA GLU A 9 -4.50 0.83 9.95
C GLU A 9 -3.33 1.39 10.75
N HIS A 10 -3.06 0.85 11.94
CA HIS A 10 -1.92 1.27 12.75
C HIS A 10 -0.57 0.95 12.10
N ALA A 11 -0.44 -0.19 11.43
CA ALA A 11 0.79 -0.52 10.69
C ALA A 11 1.01 0.45 9.52
N LEU A 12 -0.05 0.77 8.77
CA LEU A 12 -0.01 1.76 7.70
C LEU A 12 0.30 3.15 8.24
N ASP A 13 -0.31 3.56 9.35
CA ASP A 13 -0.08 4.87 9.95
C ASP A 13 1.42 5.07 10.27
N ARG A 14 2.08 4.04 10.81
CA ARG A 14 3.53 4.08 11.10
C ARG A 14 4.37 4.19 9.83
N LEU A 15 4.06 3.42 8.79
CA LEU A 15 4.79 3.47 7.51
C LEU A 15 4.64 4.84 6.83
N LEU A 16 3.41 5.35 6.79
CA LEU A 16 3.10 6.63 6.17
C LEU A 16 3.66 7.82 6.96
N TYR A 17 3.70 7.73 8.29
CA TYR A 17 4.40 8.70 9.13
C TYR A 17 5.89 8.74 8.80
N VAL A 18 6.55 7.57 8.76
CA VAL A 18 7.98 7.48 8.42
C VAL A 18 8.24 8.08 7.03
N TYR A 19 7.44 7.70 6.03
CA TYR A 19 7.55 8.26 4.67
C TYR A 19 7.45 9.80 4.65
N ALA A 20 6.56 10.37 5.46
CA ALA A 20 6.35 11.81 5.48
C ALA A 20 7.43 12.59 6.24
N THR A 21 8.24 11.92 7.06
CA THR A 21 9.19 12.58 7.98
C THR A 21 10.66 12.26 7.70
N ASP A 22 10.94 11.24 6.90
CA ASP A 22 12.30 10.75 6.63
C ASP A 22 12.47 10.52 5.12
N ASP A 23 13.16 11.45 4.47
CA ASP A 23 13.41 11.43 3.02
C ASP A 23 14.27 10.21 2.60
N GLU A 24 15.06 9.64 3.50
CA GLU A 24 15.89 8.46 3.22
C GLU A 24 15.08 7.15 3.33
N ALA A 25 13.88 7.20 3.92
CA ALA A 25 13.07 6.02 4.19
C ALA A 25 12.21 5.56 3.01
N GLU A 26 12.11 6.33 1.92
CA GLU A 26 11.23 6.03 0.78
C GLU A 26 11.35 4.58 0.30
N ALA A 27 12.57 4.12 -0.02
CA ALA A 27 12.77 2.77 -0.54
C ALA A 27 12.36 1.68 0.48
N ALA A 28 12.59 1.92 1.77
CA ALA A 28 12.22 0.98 2.82
C ALA A 28 10.70 0.93 3.03
N VAL A 29 10.03 2.09 3.00
CA VAL A 29 8.57 2.18 3.13
C VAL A 29 7.88 1.57 1.92
N VAL A 30 8.30 1.89 0.70
CA VAL A 30 7.74 1.31 -0.54
C VAL A 30 7.85 -0.22 -0.51
N ARG A 31 9.01 -0.75 -0.09
CA ARG A 31 9.19 -2.20 0.06
C ARG A 31 8.25 -2.80 1.12
N ALA A 32 8.08 -2.15 2.27
CA ALA A 32 7.19 -2.61 3.32
C ALA A 32 5.71 -2.60 2.88
N LEU A 33 5.29 -1.55 2.15
CA LEU A 33 3.95 -1.46 1.56
C LEU A 33 3.72 -2.54 0.50
N ALA A 34 4.71 -2.79 -0.36
CA ALA A 34 4.66 -3.86 -1.35
C ALA A 34 4.47 -5.22 -0.68
N ILE A 35 5.26 -5.53 0.36
CA ILE A 35 5.11 -6.75 1.16
C ILE A 35 3.71 -6.84 1.77
N LEU A 36 3.21 -5.77 2.37
CA LEU A 36 1.90 -5.77 3.02
C LEU A 36 0.75 -6.06 2.04
N ILE A 37 0.86 -5.58 0.80
CA ILE A 37 -0.12 -5.84 -0.27
C ILE A 37 0.08 -7.25 -0.87
N SER A 38 1.33 -7.71 -1.03
CA SER A 38 1.64 -8.98 -1.70
C SER A 38 1.55 -10.21 -0.80
N ASP A 39 1.76 -10.08 0.51
CA ASP A 39 1.82 -11.19 1.47
C ASP A 39 0.62 -12.17 1.39
N PRO A 40 -0.63 -11.70 1.16
CA PRO A 40 -1.77 -12.61 0.98
C PRO A 40 -1.81 -13.38 -0.35
N LEU A 41 -0.89 -13.11 -1.29
CA LEU A 41 -0.96 -13.56 -2.68
C LEU A 41 0.20 -14.53 -3.00
N PRO A 42 -0.07 -15.85 -3.09
CA PRO A 42 0.98 -16.84 -3.32
C PRO A 42 1.54 -16.86 -4.76
N ASP A 43 0.75 -16.42 -5.74
CA ASP A 43 1.06 -16.53 -7.17
C ASP A 43 1.09 -15.16 -7.86
N LEU A 44 2.12 -14.37 -7.56
CA LEU A 44 2.36 -13.09 -8.21
C LEU A 44 3.29 -13.25 -9.41
N THR A 45 2.87 -12.73 -10.56
CA THR A 45 3.72 -12.59 -11.74
C THR A 45 4.59 -11.34 -11.64
N GLY A 46 5.63 -11.24 -12.48
CA GLY A 46 6.44 -10.01 -12.56
C GLY A 46 5.61 -8.76 -12.89
N ASP A 47 4.59 -8.89 -13.75
CA ASP A 47 3.68 -7.80 -14.09
C ASP A 47 2.83 -7.37 -12.88
N ASP A 48 2.38 -8.32 -12.05
CA ASP A 48 1.65 -7.99 -10.81
C ASP A 48 2.51 -7.16 -9.86
N ILE A 49 3.78 -7.54 -9.71
CA ILE A 49 4.74 -6.82 -8.87
C ILE A 49 4.95 -5.40 -9.41
N THR A 50 5.10 -5.24 -10.73
CA THR A 50 5.24 -3.92 -11.36
C THR A 50 4.01 -3.04 -11.10
N ARG A 51 2.79 -3.58 -11.25
CA ARG A 51 1.55 -2.84 -10.98
C ARG A 51 1.39 -2.45 -9.52
N ILE A 52 1.73 -3.34 -8.59
CA ILE A 52 1.71 -3.04 -7.15
C ILE A 52 2.65 -1.86 -6.84
N HIS A 53 3.87 -1.87 -7.38
CA HIS A 53 4.80 -0.74 -7.19
C HIS A 53 4.26 0.55 -7.81
N ALA A 54 3.74 0.50 -9.05
CA ALA A 54 3.17 1.67 -9.71
C ALA A 54 2.01 2.27 -8.90
N TYR A 55 1.12 1.43 -8.36
CA TYR A 55 0.04 1.83 -7.48
C TYR A 55 0.56 2.49 -6.19
N ILE A 56 1.57 1.90 -5.54
CA ILE A 56 2.16 2.47 -4.32
C ILE A 56 2.72 3.87 -4.59
N TYR A 57 3.52 4.03 -5.66
CA TYR A 57 4.08 5.33 -6.00
C TYR A 57 2.98 6.35 -6.31
N HIS A 58 1.94 5.96 -7.05
CA HIS A 58 0.79 6.82 -7.32
C HIS A 58 0.10 7.28 -6.03
N ALA A 59 -0.21 6.35 -5.12
CA ALA A 59 -0.85 6.68 -3.85
C ALA A 59 0.01 7.62 -2.99
N LEU A 60 1.33 7.39 -2.96
CA LEU A 60 2.27 8.25 -2.23
C LEU A 60 2.42 9.65 -2.84
N GLN A 61 2.08 9.85 -4.12
CA GLN A 61 2.05 11.20 -4.71
C GLN A 61 1.09 12.16 -3.97
N GLY A 62 0.11 11.63 -3.23
CA GLY A 62 -0.77 12.43 -2.38
C GLY A 62 -0.04 13.26 -1.32
N PHE A 63 1.18 12.89 -0.91
CA PHE A 63 2.01 13.70 0.00
C PHE A 63 2.57 14.97 -0.64
N TYR A 64 2.64 15.04 -1.97
CA TYR A 64 3.11 16.21 -2.70
C TYR A 64 1.97 17.16 -3.11
N ALA A 65 0.72 16.88 -2.71
CA ALA A 65 -0.42 17.75 -2.98
C ALA A 65 -0.34 19.04 -2.14
N PRO A 66 -0.89 20.18 -2.61
CA PRO A 66 -0.93 21.44 -1.84
C PRO A 66 -1.64 21.33 -0.49
N THR A 67 -2.54 20.35 -0.35
CA THR A 67 -3.18 19.97 0.91
C THR A 67 -3.17 18.46 1.00
N ILE A 68 -2.50 17.93 2.01
CA ILE A 68 -2.32 16.48 2.19
C ILE A 68 -3.61 15.90 2.79
N ASP A 69 -4.28 15.03 2.03
CA ASP A 69 -5.39 14.21 2.53
C ASP A 69 -4.86 12.86 3.02
N TYR A 70 -4.27 12.87 4.22
CA TYR A 70 -3.72 11.67 4.84
C TYR A 70 -4.76 10.53 4.99
N PRO A 71 -6.01 10.79 5.44
CA PRO A 71 -7.04 9.77 5.48
C PRO A 71 -7.33 9.12 4.12
N ALA A 72 -7.27 9.86 3.01
CA ALA A 72 -7.43 9.30 1.67
C ALA A 72 -6.26 8.39 1.29
N ILE A 73 -5.01 8.85 1.47
CA ILE A 73 -3.80 8.07 1.19
C ILE A 73 -3.82 6.75 1.97
N ARG A 74 -4.11 6.81 3.27
CA ARG A 74 -4.23 5.58 4.08
C ARG A 74 -5.33 4.64 3.58
N ARG A 75 -6.48 5.19 3.19
CA ARG A 75 -7.62 4.40 2.70
C ARG A 75 -7.28 3.67 1.41
N GLU A 76 -6.48 4.25 0.53
CA GLU A 76 -5.97 3.58 -0.67
C GLU A 76 -5.20 2.31 -0.31
N PHE A 77 -4.27 2.38 0.65
CA PHE A 77 -3.50 1.22 1.09
C PHE A 77 -4.34 0.18 1.83
N VAL A 78 -5.25 0.60 2.71
CA VAL A 78 -6.20 -0.31 3.37
C VAL A 78 -7.01 -1.08 2.33
N THR A 79 -7.54 -0.38 1.32
CA THR A 79 -8.37 -0.98 0.27
C THR A 79 -7.56 -1.99 -0.55
N ALA A 80 -6.30 -1.68 -0.88
CA ALA A 80 -5.43 -2.56 -1.65
C ALA A 80 -5.11 -3.85 -0.87
N VAL A 81 -4.79 -3.75 0.42
CA VAL A 81 -4.53 -4.92 1.27
C VAL A 81 -5.78 -5.77 1.43
N LEU A 82 -6.96 -5.15 1.59
CA LEU A 82 -8.24 -5.88 1.66
C LEU A 82 -8.60 -6.52 0.32
N ALA A 83 -8.30 -5.89 -0.82
CA ALA A 83 -8.49 -6.45 -2.14
C ALA A 83 -7.56 -7.65 -2.37
N ALA A 84 -6.28 -7.55 -1.98
CA ALA A 84 -5.32 -8.64 -2.04
C ALA A 84 -5.79 -9.87 -1.24
N ARG A 85 -6.33 -9.68 -0.04
CA ARG A 85 -6.92 -10.77 0.76
C ARG A 85 -8.11 -11.45 0.11
N LYS A 86 -8.81 -10.79 -0.81
CA LYS A 86 -9.90 -11.38 -1.61
C LYS A 86 -9.40 -12.10 -2.87
N GLY A 87 -8.12 -11.96 -3.21
CA GLY A 87 -7.45 -12.68 -4.28
C GLY A 87 -6.90 -11.78 -5.39
N ASN A 88 -5.99 -12.35 -6.19
CA ASN A 88 -5.23 -11.64 -7.23
C ASN A 88 -6.15 -10.95 -8.26
N SER A 89 -7.25 -11.59 -8.67
CA SER A 89 -8.21 -11.00 -9.62
C SER A 89 -8.96 -9.77 -9.08
N VAL A 90 -9.12 -9.66 -7.77
CA VAL A 90 -9.76 -8.50 -7.13
C VAL A 90 -8.75 -7.36 -7.04
N LEU A 91 -7.53 -7.63 -6.59
CA LEU A 91 -6.46 -6.64 -6.57
C LEU A 91 -6.18 -6.09 -7.97
N ARG A 92 -6.02 -6.96 -8.98
CA ARG A 92 -5.76 -6.55 -10.37
C ARG A 92 -6.79 -5.58 -10.92
N ARG A 93 -8.08 -5.76 -10.61
CA ARG A 93 -9.14 -4.84 -11.07
C ARG A 93 -9.08 -3.48 -10.37
N MET A 94 -8.54 -3.45 -9.16
CA MET A 94 -8.41 -2.22 -8.38
C MET A 94 -7.19 -1.40 -8.80
N ILE A 95 -6.07 -2.06 -9.11
CA ILE A 95 -4.78 -1.39 -9.41
C ILE A 95 -4.47 -1.32 -10.91
N ALA A 96 -5.45 -1.65 -11.77
CA ALA A 96 -5.33 -1.61 -13.23
C ALA A 96 -5.38 -0.19 -13.79
#